data_AF-A0A0N1CMF2-F1
#
_entry.id   AF-A0A0N1CMF2-F1
#
_cell.length_a   1.000
_cell.length_b   1.000
_cell.length_c   1.000
_cell.angle_alpha   90.00
_cell.angle_beta   90.00
_cell.angle_gamma   90.00
#
_symmetry.space_group_name_H-M   'P 1'
#
loop_
_entity.id
_entity.type
_entity.pdbx_description
1 polymer ?
#
loop_
_entity_poly.entity_id
_entity_poly.type
_entity_poly.pdbx_seq_one_letter_code
_entity_poly.pdbx_strand_id
1 'polypeptide(L)'
;MGEPGFDWAAVYPGFPDVFVYTDVDGRTVGVPHMNDIRLPFQIQLQSRHDPSELCWARLEKVLTAEAYSVLNQWDDAKVLAFFTAWLQDANMTLGESKRSSTS
;
A
#
# COMPACT_ATOMS: atom_id res chain seq x y z
N MET A 1 -0.08 -8.99 16.49
CA MET A 1 0.15 -8.32 15.18
C MET A 1 -1.15 -7.72 14.74
N GLY A 2 -1.15 -6.51 14.19
CA GLY A 2 -2.38 -5.80 13.85
C GLY A 2 -3.14 -5.17 15.01
N GLU A 3 -2.50 -5.09 16.18
CA GLU A 3 -3.03 -4.40 17.35
C GLU A 3 -2.51 -2.95 17.40
N PRO A 4 -3.25 -2.02 18.03
CA PRO A 4 -2.74 -0.68 18.32
C PRO A 4 -1.46 -0.78 19.15
N GLY A 5 -0.36 -0.19 18.67
CA GLY A 5 0.94 -0.20 19.36
C GLY A 5 1.86 -1.38 19.00
N PHE A 6 1.50 -2.22 18.04
CA PHE A 6 2.46 -3.15 17.44
C PHE A 6 3.58 -2.38 16.74
N ASP A 7 4.83 -2.74 17.03
CA ASP A 7 6.00 -2.06 16.46
C ASP A 7 6.24 -2.51 15.01
N TRP A 8 5.57 -1.83 14.08
CA TRP A 8 5.70 -2.09 12.65
C TRP A 8 7.07 -1.71 12.08
N ALA A 9 7.85 -0.85 12.74
CA ALA A 9 9.21 -0.53 12.30
C ALA A 9 10.15 -1.74 12.49
N ALA A 10 9.96 -2.52 13.56
CA ALA A 10 10.78 -3.70 13.85
C ALA A 10 10.67 -4.80 12.77
N VAL A 11 9.53 -4.90 12.07
CA VAL A 11 9.35 -5.88 10.98
C VAL A 11 9.98 -5.44 9.66
N TYR A 12 10.42 -4.18 9.56
CA TYR A 12 11.03 -3.59 8.36
C TYR A 12 12.44 -3.02 8.65
N PRO A 13 13.44 -3.86 9.02
CA PRO A 13 14.76 -3.41 9.52
C PRO A 13 15.67 -2.71 8.50
N GLY A 14 15.16 -2.34 7.31
CA GLY A 14 15.90 -1.61 6.27
C GLY A 14 15.19 -0.35 5.80
N PHE A 15 14.05 -0.01 6.39
CA PHE A 15 13.28 1.17 6.02
C PHE A 15 13.32 2.19 7.16
N PRO A 16 13.71 3.44 6.88
CA PRO A 16 13.85 4.47 7.91
C PRO A 16 12.49 4.89 8.47
N ASP A 17 11.43 4.73 7.67
CA ASP A 17 10.07 5.11 8.03
C ASP A 17 9.07 4.04 7.59
N VAL A 18 8.00 3.89 8.37
CA VAL A 18 6.92 2.91 8.15
C VAL A 18 5.58 3.64 8.29
N PHE A 19 4.84 3.65 7.19
CA PHE A 19 3.46 4.10 7.15
C PHE A 19 2.58 3.09 7.89
N VAL A 20 1.83 3.55 8.89
CA VAL A 20 0.89 2.71 9.66
C VAL A 20 -0.54 3.17 9.39
N TYR A 21 -1.36 2.26 8.89
CA TYR A 21 -2.78 2.46 8.66
C TYR A 21 -3.60 1.75 9.74
N THR A 22 -4.68 2.38 10.18
CA THR A 22 -5.64 1.79 11.13
C THR A 22 -7.00 1.67 10.44
N ASP A 23 -7.57 0.47 10.39
CA ASP A 23 -8.89 0.26 9.83
C ASP A 23 -10.01 0.66 10.80
N VAL A 24 -11.26 0.57 10.32
CA VAL A 24 -12.45 0.92 11.11
C VAL A 24 -12.68 0.01 12.32
N ASP A 25 -12.12 -1.19 12.32
CA ASP A 25 -12.18 -2.15 13.44
C ASP A 25 -11.01 -1.97 14.43
N GLY A 26 -10.17 -0.93 14.23
CA GLY A 26 -9.03 -0.62 15.09
C GLY A 26 -7.81 -1.50 14.85
N ARG A 27 -7.80 -2.29 13.77
CA ARG A 27 -6.64 -3.11 13.39
C ARG A 27 -5.63 -2.25 12.65
N THR A 28 -4.36 -2.42 12.99
CA THR A 28 -3.27 -1.67 12.35
C THR A 28 -2.55 -2.51 11.31
N VAL A 29 -1.99 -1.89 10.28
CA VAL A 29 -1.02 -2.53 9.38
C VAL A 29 0.05 -1.52 9.02
N GLY A 30 1.30 -1.94 9.09
CA GLY A 30 2.45 -1.14 8.71
C GLY A 30 3.06 -1.61 7.40
N VAL A 31 3.47 -0.66 6.57
CA VAL A 31 4.29 -0.89 5.37
C VAL A 31 5.32 0.23 5.23
N PRO A 32 6.47 -0.01 4.59
CA PRO A 32 7.43 1.04 4.34
C PRO A 32 6.81 2.21 3.57
N HIS A 33 7.30 3.42 3.82
CA HIS A 33 6.88 4.57 3.02
C HIS A 33 7.21 4.34 1.55
N MET A 34 6.26 4.68 0.67
CA MET A 34 6.39 4.41 -0.75
C MET A 34 7.59 5.13 -1.39
N ASN A 35 7.99 6.28 -0.84
CA ASN A 35 9.17 7.03 -1.27
C ASN A 35 10.49 6.28 -1.03
N ASP A 36 10.53 5.40 -0.02
CA ASP A 36 11.71 4.59 0.30
C ASP A 36 11.77 3.30 -0.52
N ILE A 37 10.67 2.97 -1.21
CA ILE A 37 10.57 1.77 -2.02
C ILE A 37 11.06 2.06 -3.43
N ARG A 38 12.20 1.49 -3.78
CA ARG A 38 12.77 1.48 -5.16
C ARG A 38 11.99 0.50 -6.06
N LEU A 39 10.67 0.66 -6.19
CA LEU A 39 9.87 -0.08 -7.16
C LEU A 39 9.69 0.77 -8.43
N PRO A 40 9.75 0.17 -9.64
CA PRO A 40 9.34 0.86 -10.85
C PRO A 40 7.83 1.18 -10.76
N PHE A 41 7.52 2.40 -10.33
CA PHE A 41 6.18 2.97 -10.27
C PHE A 41 5.79 3.50 -11.64
N GLN A 42 5.50 2.58 -12.57
CA GLN A 42 4.69 2.89 -13.75
C GLN A 42 3.35 2.20 -13.56
N ILE A 43 2.41 2.89 -12.91
CA ILE A 43 1.01 2.50 -12.96
C ILE A 43 0.46 3.02 -14.28
N GLN A 44 0.73 2.29 -15.37
CA GLN A 44 -0.20 2.34 -16.49
C GLN A 44 -1.33 1.39 -16.11
N LEU A 45 -2.45 1.96 -15.65
CA LEU A 45 -3.74 1.27 -15.60
C LEU A 45 -4.09 0.86 -17.04
N GLN A 46 -3.50 -0.22 -17.54
CA GLN A 46 -4.01 -0.89 -18.72
C GLN A 46 -5.35 -1.46 -18.29
N SER A 47 -6.42 -0.84 -18.78
CA SER A 47 -7.83 -0.93 -18.35
C SER A 47 -8.48 -2.32 -18.48
N ARG A 48 -7.81 -3.38 -18.03
CA ARG A 48 -8.27 -4.78 -18.12
C ARG A 48 -8.12 -5.60 -16.85
N HIS A 49 -7.41 -5.10 -15.83
CA HIS A 49 -7.25 -5.81 -14.55
C HIS A 49 -8.13 -5.18 -13.48
N ASP A 50 -8.64 -6.03 -12.58
CA ASP A 50 -9.38 -5.56 -11.42
C ASP A 50 -8.44 -4.71 -10.54
N PRO A 51 -8.88 -3.53 -10.05
CA PRO A 51 -8.04 -2.67 -9.23
C PRO A 51 -7.51 -3.38 -7.98
N SER A 52 -8.25 -4.34 -7.42
CA SER A 52 -7.80 -5.14 -6.28
C SER A 52 -6.58 -6.01 -6.62
N GLU A 53 -6.58 -6.67 -7.78
CA GLU A 53 -5.46 -7.52 -8.24
C GLU A 53 -4.18 -6.70 -8.44
N LEU A 54 -4.31 -5.48 -8.98
CA LEU A 54 -3.17 -4.57 -9.15
C LEU A 54 -2.61 -4.08 -7.81
N CYS A 55 -3.48 -3.86 -6.82
CA CYS A 55 -3.06 -3.51 -5.45
C CYS A 55 -2.27 -4.68 -4.84
N TRP A 56 -2.84 -5.89 -4.88
CA TRP A 56 -2.21 -7.08 -4.33
C TRP A 56 -0.85 -7.39 -4.94
N ALA A 57 -0.74 -7.37 -6.28
CA ALA A 57 0.53 -7.62 -6.98
C ALA A 57 1.67 -6.65 -6.61
N ARG A 58 1.34 -5.46 -6.07
CA ARG A 58 2.31 -4.48 -5.59
C ARG A 58 2.61 -4.69 -4.12
N LEU A 59 1.57 -4.90 -3.33
CA LEU A 59 1.69 -5.18 -1.91
C LEU A 59 2.55 -6.42 -1.67
N GLU A 60 2.38 -7.50 -2.44
CA GLU A 60 3.20 -8.72 -2.32
C GLU A 60 4.72 -8.49 -2.48
N LYS A 61 5.16 -7.39 -3.10
CA LYS A 61 6.59 -7.06 -3.23
C LYS A 61 7.19 -6.38 -2.01
N VAL A 62 6.34 -5.92 -1.10
CA VAL A 62 6.68 -5.02 -0.01
C VAL A 62 6.25 -5.59 1.34
N LEU A 63 5.17 -6.37 1.37
CA LEU A 63 4.64 -6.93 2.60
C LEU A 63 5.60 -7.96 3.20
N THR A 64 5.80 -7.84 4.52
CA THR A 64 6.30 -8.94 5.34
C THR A 64 5.20 -9.97 5.55
N ALA A 65 5.55 -11.15 6.08
CA ALA A 65 4.55 -12.17 6.40
C ALA A 65 3.52 -11.66 7.42
N GLU A 66 3.96 -10.82 8.35
CA GLU A 66 3.16 -10.15 9.38
C GLU A 66 2.13 -9.20 8.76
N ALA A 67 2.57 -8.30 7.88
CA ALA A 67 1.68 -7.35 7.22
C ALA A 67 0.70 -8.05 6.26
N TYR A 68 1.17 -9.06 5.51
CA TYR A 68 0.33 -9.89 4.65
C TYR A 68 -0.75 -10.62 5.45
N SER A 69 -0.41 -11.18 6.62
CA SER A 69 -1.37 -11.89 7.47
C SER A 69 -2.51 -10.98 7.95
N VAL A 70 -2.25 -9.69 8.20
CA VAL A 70 -3.28 -8.72 8.56
C VAL A 70 -4.17 -8.40 7.35
N LEU A 71 -3.57 -8.05 6.22
CA LEU A 71 -4.32 -7.67 5.02
C LEU A 71 -5.14 -8.83 4.42
N ASN A 72 -4.65 -10.06 4.52
CA ASN A 72 -5.37 -11.26 4.06
C ASN A 72 -6.66 -11.53 4.88
N GLN A 73 -6.85 -10.86 6.02
CA GLN A 73 -8.10 -10.91 6.79
C GLN A 73 -9.07 -9.78 6.43
N TRP A 74 -8.66 -8.85 5.57
CA TRP A 74 -9.48 -7.74 5.11
C TRP A 74 -10.16 -8.09 3.78
N ASP A 75 -11.34 -7.53 3.58
CA ASP A 75 -12.01 -7.55 2.28
C ASP A 75 -11.36 -6.56 1.30
N ASP A 76 -11.66 -6.70 0.01
CA ASP A 76 -11.07 -5.90 -1.05
C ASP A 76 -11.30 -4.39 -0.88
N ALA A 77 -12.42 -3.97 -0.29
CA ALA A 77 -12.69 -2.55 -0.08
C ALA A 77 -11.78 -1.95 0.99
N LYS A 78 -11.52 -2.69 2.07
CA LYS A 78 -10.53 -2.29 3.09
C LYS A 78 -9.11 -2.28 2.55
N VAL A 79 -8.74 -3.29 1.76
CA VAL A 79 -7.42 -3.34 1.11
C VAL A 79 -7.23 -2.16 0.16
N LEU A 80 -8.26 -1.82 -0.63
CA LEU A 80 -8.23 -0.66 -1.52
C LEU A 80 -8.14 0.67 -0.75
N ALA A 81 -8.87 0.80 0.36
CA ALA A 81 -8.80 1.99 1.21
C ALA A 81 -7.39 2.18 1.80
N PHE A 82 -6.79 1.10 2.31
CA PHE A 82 -5.41 1.09 2.78
C PHE A 82 -4.42 1.48 1.67
N PHE A 83 -4.51 0.84 0.51
CA PHE A 83 -3.62 1.12 -0.61
C PHE A 83 -3.75 2.57 -1.10
N THR A 84 -4.96 3.11 -1.11
CA THR A 84 -5.22 4.51 -1.45
C THR A 84 -4.59 5.46 -0.42
N ALA A 85 -4.74 5.17 0.88
CA ALA A 85 -4.12 5.96 1.94
C ALA A 85 -2.59 5.95 1.85
N TRP A 86 -2.02 4.78 1.55
CA TRP A 86 -0.57 4.61 1.39
C TRP A 86 -0.02 5.38 0.18
N LEU A 87 -0.75 5.44 -0.93
CA LEU A 87 -0.41 6.30 -2.07
C LEU A 87 -0.51 7.79 -1.71
N GLN A 88 -1.61 8.18 -1.05
CA GLN A 88 -1.86 9.58 -0.68
C GLN A 88 -0.81 10.14 0.26
N ASP A 89 -0.34 9.33 1.21
CA ASP A 89 0.78 9.65 2.09
C ASP A 89 2.05 10.03 1.29
N ALA A 90 2.30 9.31 0.19
CA ALA A 90 3.40 9.61 -0.73
C ALA A 90 3.11 10.72 -1.75
N ASN A 91 2.00 11.47 -1.60
CA ASN A 91 1.46 12.42 -2.59
C ASN A 91 1.21 11.79 -3.98
N MET A 92 0.94 10.48 -4.02
CA MET A 92 0.56 9.75 -5.23
C MET A 92 -0.96 9.56 -5.23
N THR A 93 -1.61 9.74 -6.38
CA THR A 93 -3.04 9.47 -6.52
C THR A 93 -3.27 8.24 -7.38
N LEU A 94 -4.29 7.45 -7.02
CA LEU A 94 -4.75 6.29 -7.77
C LEU A 94 -5.52 6.81 -9.01
N GLY A 95 -4.80 7.21 -10.07
CA GLY A 95 -5.30 7.84 -11.30
C GLY A 95 -4.85 9.30 -11.44
N GLU A 96 -4.60 9.89 -12.60
CA GLU A 96 -4.65 9.49 -14.01
C GLU A 96 -3.31 9.83 -14.66
N SER A 97 -2.85 9.05 -15.65
CA SER A 97 -1.83 9.56 -16.58
C SER A 97 -2.36 10.86 -17.18
N LYS A 98 -1.86 12.02 -16.73
CA LYS A 98 -1.94 13.23 -17.53
C LYS A 98 -1.28 12.87 -18.87
N ARG A 99 -2.08 12.61 -19.90
CA ARG A 99 -1.61 12.81 -21.27
C ARG A 99 -1.16 14.26 -21.30
N SER A 100 0.15 14.47 -21.23
CA SER A 100 0.74 15.67 -21.76
C SER A 100 0.43 15.64 -23.25
N SER A 101 -0.74 16.17 -23.63
CA SER A 101 -1.03 16.58 -24.99
C SER A 101 -0.08 17.72 -25.30
N THR A 102 1.13 17.39 -25.74
CA THR A 102 2.00 18.36 -26.39
C THR A 102 1.37 18.65 -27.74
N SER A 103 1.01 19.92 -27.91
CA SER A 103 0.43 20.54 -29.11
C SER A 103 1.30 20.39 -30.35
#